data_AF-A0A533BES2-F1
#
_entry.id   AF-A0A533BES2-F1
#
_cell.length_a   1.000
_cell.length_b   1.000
_cell.length_c   1.000
_cell.angle_alpha   90.00
_cell.angle_beta   90.00
_cell.angle_gamma   90.00
#
_symmetry.space_group_name_H-M   'P 1'
#
loop_
_entity.id
_entity.type
_entity.pdbx_description
1 polymer ?
#
loop_
_entity_poly.entity_id
_entity_poly.type
_entity_poly.pdbx_seq_one_letter_code
_entity_poly.pdbx_strand_id
1 'polypeptide(L)' 'MQLFYCLHFKNLQGDIYGGLVDAVVALPLALAFGVASGAGAIVELYGAIFVGFFAPLFGGTLTQVFG' A
#
# COMPACT_ATOMS: atom_id res chain seq x y z
N MET A 1 8.47 -3.49 -22.06
CA MET A 1 8.19 -3.35 -20.61
C MET A 1 6.73 -2.99 -20.43
N GLN A 2 5.92 -3.93 -19.96
CA GLN A 2 4.46 -3.83 -19.86
C GLN A 2 4.01 -3.25 -18.50
N LEU A 3 4.66 -2.17 -18.02
CA LEU A 3 4.43 -1.63 -16.67
C LEU A 3 2.95 -1.24 -16.40
N PHE A 4 2.24 -0.80 -17.44
CA PHE A 4 0.86 -0.29 -17.32
C PHE A 4 -0.21 -1.21 -17.91
N TYR A 5 0.16 -2.36 -18.51
CA TYR A 5 -0.80 -3.21 -19.22
C TYR A 5 -1.69 -4.03 -18.28
N CYS A 6 -1.37 -4.04 -16.98
CA CYS A 6 -2.04 -4.84 -15.97
C CYS A 6 -3.01 -4.04 -15.08
N LEU A 7 -3.02 -2.70 -15.16
CA LEU A 7 -4.08 -1.86 -14.57
C LEU A 7 -5.32 -1.99 -15.45
N HIS A 8 -6.19 -2.95 -15.11
CA HIS A 8 -7.39 -3.21 -15.87
C HIS A 8 -8.62 -3.22 -14.96
N PHE A 9 -9.66 -2.49 -15.35
CA PHE A 9 -10.87 -2.29 -14.57
C PHE A 9 -11.79 -3.54 -14.48
N LYS A 10 -11.34 -4.72 -14.92
CA LYS A 10 -12.11 -5.98 -14.79
C LYS A 10 -12.36 -6.40 -13.35
N ASN A 11 -11.40 -6.12 -12.47
CA ASN A 11 -11.43 -6.57 -11.07
C ASN A 11 -11.62 -5.41 -10.09
N LEU A 12 -12.20 -4.29 -10.52
CA LEU A 12 -12.34 -3.08 -9.71
C LEU A 12 -12.99 -3.35 -8.34
N GLN A 13 -13.99 -4.24 -8.30
CA GLN A 13 -14.61 -4.66 -7.05
C GLN A 13 -13.61 -5.39 -6.13
N GLY A 14 -12.85 -6.35 -6.65
CA GLY A 14 -11.83 -7.09 -5.91
C GLY A 14 -10.69 -6.19 -5.43
N ASP A 15 -10.26 -5.25 -6.27
CA ASP A 15 -9.18 -4.31 -5.94
C ASP A 15 -9.60 -3.33 -4.82
N ILE A 16 -10.85 -2.85 -4.84
CA ILE A 16 -11.37 -1.97 -3.78
C ILE A 16 -11.49 -2.72 -2.45
N TYR A 17 -12.06 -3.93 -2.44
CA TYR A 17 -12.17 -4.71 -1.20
C TYR A 17 -10.81 -5.19 -0.69
N GLY A 18 -9.91 -5.61 -1.60
CA GLY A 18 -8.54 -5.99 -1.27
C GLY A 18 -7.76 -4.83 -0.67
N GLY A 19 -7.81 -3.65 -1.29
CA GLY A 19 -7.16 -2.44 -0.77
C GLY A 19 -7.75 -1.96 0.56
N LEU A 20 -9.06 -2.13 0.79
CA LEU A 20 -9.68 -1.79 2.06
C LEU A 20 -9.22 -2.71 3.19
N VAL A 21 -9.21 -4.02 2.95
CA VAL A 21 -8.73 -5.01 3.93
C VAL A 21 -7.25 -4.78 4.24
N ASP A 22 -6.47 -4.53 3.20
CA ASP A 22 -5.06 -4.19 3.33
C ASP A 22 -4.84 -2.94 4.18
N ALA A 23 -5.55 -1.85 3.89
CA ALA A 23 -5.45 -0.61 4.65
C ALA A 23 -5.77 -0.80 6.15
N VAL A 24 -6.77 -1.62 6.47
CA VAL A 24 -7.13 -1.92 7.87
C VAL A 24 -6.01 -2.71 8.59
N VAL A 25 -5.31 -3.60 7.89
CA VAL A 25 -4.20 -4.40 8.45
C VAL A 25 -2.89 -3.60 8.50
N ALA A 26 -2.61 -2.77 7.50
CA ALA A 26 -1.41 -1.96 7.40
C ALA A 26 -1.42 -0.77 8.37
N LEU A 27 -2.59 -0.19 8.68
CA LEU A 27 -2.71 0.95 9.59
C LEU A 27 -2.11 0.70 11.00
N PRO A 28 -2.44 -0.39 11.73
CA PRO A 28 -1.82 -0.67 13.01
C PRO A 28 -0.33 -1.01 12.89
N LEU A 29 0.10 -1.61 11.78
CA LEU A 29 1.51 -1.94 11.53
C LEU A 29 2.35 -0.67 11.36
N ALA A 30 1.88 0.28 10.53
CA ALA A 30 2.52 1.58 10.32
C ALA A 30 2.59 2.40 11.61
N LEU A 31 1.53 2.39 12.42
CA LEU A 31 1.54 3.04 13.74
C LEU A 31 2.54 2.39 14.69
N ALA A 32 2.60 1.05 14.73
CA ALA A 32 3.52 0.31 15.57
C ALA A 32 4.99 0.56 15.17
N PHE A 33 5.31 0.50 13.87
CA PHE A 33 6.64 0.81 13.36
C PHE A 33 7.01 2.29 13.53
N GLY A 34 6.05 3.20 13.40
CA GLY A 34 6.29 4.63 13.63
C GLY A 34 6.63 4.97 15.09
N VAL A 35 6.03 4.25 16.05
CA VAL A 35 6.40 4.37 17.47
C VAL A 35 7.73 3.66 17.74
N ALA A 36 7.94 2.47 17.19
CA ALA A 36 9.16 1.68 17.42
C ALA A 36 10.43 2.31 16.81
N SER A 37 10.31 2.99 15.67
CA SER A 37 11.43 3.67 15.00
C SER A 37 11.86 4.97 15.68
N GLY A 38 11.02 5.53 16.57
CA GLY A 38 11.27 6.83 17.20
C GLY A 38 11.10 8.04 16.27
N ALA A 39 10.81 7.84 14.98
CA ALA A 39 10.51 8.90 14.01
C ALA A 39 9.09 9.48 14.19
N GLY A 40 8.21 8.73 14.86
CA GLY A 40 6.84 9.11 15.16
C GLY A 40 5.83 8.47 14.21
N ALA A 41 4.68 8.09 14.77
CA ALA A 41 3.57 7.44 14.06
C ALA A 41 3.12 8.17 12.79
N ILE A 42 3.20 9.50 12.79
CA ILE A 42 2.79 10.35 11.67
C ILE A 42 3.72 10.17 10.46
N VAL A 43 5.04 10.06 10.70
CA VAL A 43 6.03 9.93 9.63
C VAL A 43 5.85 8.61 8.88
N GLU A 44 5.65 7.52 9.60
CA GLU A 44 5.35 6.21 9.00
C GLU A 44 3.99 6.18 8.31
N LEU A 45 2.97 6.86 8.84
CA LEU A 45 1.66 6.96 8.17
C LEU A 45 1.77 7.64 6.79
N TYR A 46 2.51 8.75 6.71
CA TYR A 46 2.78 9.40 5.42
C TYR A 46 3.65 8.53 4.50
N GLY A 47 4.62 7.79 5.07
CA GLY A 47 5.44 6.82 4.33
C GLY A 47 4.60 5.70 3.71
N ALA A 48 3.74 5.06 4.50
CA ALA A 48 2.85 3.99 4.06
C ALA A 48 1.88 4.46 2.96
N ILE A 49 1.34 5.68 3.06
CA ILE A 49 0.48 6.26 2.01
C ILE A 49 1.28 6.49 0.71
N PHE A 50 2.48 7.07 0.80
CA PHE A 50 3.31 7.31 -0.38
C PHE A 50 3.75 6.01 -1.05
N VAL A 51 4.23 5.05 -0.27
CA VAL A 51 4.68 3.75 -0.79
C VAL A 51 3.49 2.98 -1.35
N GLY A 52 2.36 2.93 -0.64
CA GLY A 52 1.14 2.25 -1.12
C GLY A 52 0.57 2.83 -2.42
N PHE A 53 0.80 4.12 -2.71
CA PHE A 53 0.37 4.74 -3.97
C PHE A 53 1.38 4.57 -5.11
N PHE A 54 2.66 4.86 -4.86
CA PHE A 54 3.67 4.89 -5.92
C PHE A 54 4.26 3.51 -6.23
N ALA A 55 4.39 2.64 -5.24
CA ALA A 55 5.03 1.35 -5.44
C ALA A 55 4.26 0.39 -6.37
N PRO A 56 2.91 0.32 -6.38
CA PRO A 56 2.19 -0.45 -7.40
C PRO A 56 2.26 0.17 -8.81
N LEU A 57 2.55 1.48 -8.94
CA LEU A 57 2.76 2.13 -10.25
C LEU A 57 4.13 1.78 -10.87
N PHE A 58 5.14 1.52 -10.04
CA PHE A 58 6.51 1.21 -10.48
C PHE A 58 6.94 -0.25 -10.19
N GLY A 59 6.08 -1.03 -9.54
CA GLY A 59 6.35 -2.40 -9.08
C GLY A 59 6.09 -3.48 -10.13
N GLY A 60 6.61 -4.68 -9.87
CA GLY A 60 6.53 -5.82 -10.79
C GLY A 60 5.30 -6.73 -10.61
N THR A 61 4.52 -6.54 -9.53
CA THR A 61 3.43 -7.45 -9.15
C THR A 61 2.14 -6.71 -8.83
N LEU A 62 1.01 -7.21 -9.32
CA LEU A 62 -0.31 -6.59 -9.18
C LEU A 62 -0.89 -6.60 -7.76
N THR A 63 -0.47 -7.54 -6.92
CA THR A 63 -1.01 -7.76 -5.58
C THR A 63 0.01 -7.43 -4.49
N GLN A 64 0.98 -6.55 -4.80
CA GLN A 64 2.05 -6.24 -3.87
C GLN A 64 1.56 -5.30 -2.77
N VAL A 65 1.72 -5.74 -1.54
CA VAL A 65 1.40 -4.97 -0.33
C VAL A 65 2.70 -4.50 0.31
N PHE A 66 2.74 -3.24 0.73
CA PHE A 66 3.83 -2.67 1.50
C PHE A 66 3.30 -2.38 2.90
N GLY A 67 3.96 -2.94 3.90
CA GLY A 67 3.64 -2.77 5.31
C GLY A 67 4.66 -1.91 6.03
#